data_AF-A0A1Q8JGD3-F1
#
_entry.id   AF-A0A1Q8JGD3-F1
#
_cell.length_a   1.000
_cell.length_b   1.000
_cell.length_c   1.000
_cell.angle_alpha   90.00
_cell.angle_beta   90.00
_cell.angle_gamma   90.00
#
_symmetry.space_group_name_H-M   'P 1'
#
loop_
_entity.id
_entity.type
_entity.pdbx_description
1 polymer ?
#
loop_
_entity_poly.entity_id
_entity_poly.type
_entity_poly.pdbx_seq_one_letter_code
_entity_poly.pdbx_strand_id
1 'polypeptide(L)'
;MTDGCGAHAGIPDDLRVTARQVLERLRSAVEPLAAAGDGPPEPGSAGACTACPVCAVLAALRGERAELAANLAEHATGLITALLAALEEPAPPPARPAPPPRPAPPARWPLRAADRGAQDVTRDLTIGVDVGGTSVRAGVVDADGEVLDTAAAPTPRTDDALEAAIAGAVDELRRQHRVRAAGLALAGFVDAPRGLVRYAPHLSWRDAPVAERVSARLGGLPVVVEHDANSAALAERRYGAAAGAGTVVLIALGTGIGGALLLGGELYRGAHGVAPELGHLRVVPDGRACPCGKRGCWERYCSGTALATTALEMISAGDAPGPSVLVREAARDPGSITGKRVAGAAREGDPVGRAAVADLGRWLGEGLSLVADVFDPDLVVVAGGVSSSAPLFLDAAREHYGRIVTGAGNRPLARIRTAQLGISAAVVGAATLAREATG
;
A
#
# COMPACT_ATOMS: atom_id res chain seq x y z
N MET A 1 -6.73 -37.39 23.31
CA MET A 1 -6.02 -37.18 22.03
C MET A 1 -6.68 -36.00 21.35
N THR A 2 -6.16 -34.81 21.59
CA THR A 2 -6.53 -33.57 20.89
C THR A 2 -5.27 -33.13 20.16
N ASP A 3 -5.34 -33.10 18.83
CA ASP A 3 -4.23 -32.75 17.95
C ASP A 3 -3.81 -31.29 18.20
N GLY A 4 -2.53 -31.12 18.55
CA GLY A 4 -1.91 -29.82 18.83
C GLY A 4 -1.81 -28.96 17.56
N CYS A 5 -2.30 -27.73 17.66
CA CYS A 5 -2.10 -26.69 16.65
C CYS A 5 -0.61 -26.30 16.61
N GLY A 6 0.09 -26.64 15.52
CA GLY A 6 1.53 -26.36 15.31
C GLY A 6 1.91 -24.88 15.12
N ALA A 7 1.14 -23.93 15.65
CA ALA A 7 1.32 -22.48 15.45
C ALA A 7 2.27 -21.81 16.46
N HIS A 8 2.95 -22.56 17.33
CA HIS A 8 3.72 -21.99 18.45
C HIS A 8 5.22 -22.31 18.44
N ALA A 9 5.71 -22.96 17.39
CA ALA A 9 7.12 -23.26 17.24
C ALA A 9 7.92 -22.03 16.76
N GLY A 10 8.79 -21.47 17.60
CA GLY A 10 9.80 -20.48 17.16
C GLY A 10 10.13 -19.33 18.10
N ILE A 11 9.59 -19.29 19.32
CA ILE A 11 9.92 -18.22 20.29
C ILE A 11 11.39 -18.38 20.74
N PRO A 12 12.24 -17.34 20.57
CA PRO A 12 13.62 -17.30 21.09
C PRO A 12 13.69 -17.55 22.61
N ASP A 13 14.73 -18.24 23.08
CA ASP A 13 14.83 -18.69 24.49
C ASP A 13 14.76 -17.54 25.52
N ASP A 14 15.29 -16.36 25.18
CA ASP A 14 15.22 -15.14 25.98
C ASP A 14 13.79 -14.59 26.10
N LEU A 15 13.00 -14.69 25.03
CA LEU A 15 11.58 -14.35 25.03
C LEU A 15 10.73 -15.38 25.75
N ARG A 16 11.12 -16.67 25.74
CA ARG A 16 10.43 -17.73 26.53
C ARG A 16 10.55 -17.49 28.03
N VAL A 17 11.74 -17.14 28.51
CA VAL A 17 11.99 -16.83 29.93
C VAL A 17 11.16 -15.61 30.36
N THR A 18 11.13 -14.57 29.53
CA THR A 18 10.35 -13.35 29.79
C THR A 18 8.84 -13.63 29.80
N ALA A 19 8.34 -14.40 28.82
CA ALA A 19 6.93 -14.78 28.75
C ALA A 19 6.49 -15.63 29.96
N ARG A 20 7.31 -16.60 30.39
CA ARG A 20 7.04 -17.42 31.59
C ARG A 20 6.93 -16.55 32.85
N GLN A 21 7.85 -15.61 33.05
CA GLN A 21 7.82 -14.70 34.21
C GLN A 21 6.57 -13.81 34.24
N VAL A 22 6.13 -13.31 33.09
CA VAL A 22 4.90 -12.50 32.99
C VAL A 22 3.66 -13.34 33.29
N LEU A 23 3.59 -14.56 32.76
CA LEU A 23 2.48 -15.48 32.98
C LEU A 23 2.37 -15.96 34.43
N GLU A 24 3.50 -16.21 35.11
CA GLU A 24 3.53 -16.55 36.54
C GLU A 24 3.08 -15.39 37.43
N ARG A 25 3.46 -14.15 37.10
CA ARG A 25 2.99 -12.94 37.79
C ARG A 25 1.49 -12.73 37.61
N LEU A 26 0.98 -12.96 36.41
CA LEU A 26 -0.46 -12.91 36.13
C LEU A 26 -1.22 -14.00 36.90
N ARG A 27 -0.70 -15.23 36.95
CA ARG A 27 -1.31 -16.33 37.74
C ARG A 27 -1.43 -15.96 39.22
N SER A 28 -0.33 -15.46 39.81
CA SER A 28 -0.30 -15.06 41.22
C SER A 28 -1.22 -13.88 41.53
N ALA A 29 -1.46 -12.98 40.56
CA ALA A 29 -2.40 -11.87 40.72
C ALA A 29 -3.88 -12.30 40.61
N VAL A 30 -4.17 -13.42 39.95
CA VAL A 30 -5.54 -13.92 39.71
C VAL A 30 -5.99 -14.93 40.79
N GLU A 31 -5.08 -15.71 41.37
CA GLU A 31 -5.37 -16.69 42.43
C GLU A 31 -6.21 -16.13 43.61
N PRO A 32 -5.94 -14.93 44.16
CA PRO A 32 -6.74 -14.36 45.24
C PRO A 32 -8.18 -14.00 44.83
N LEU A 33 -8.42 -13.73 43.54
CA LEU A 33 -9.75 -13.40 43.01
C LEU A 33 -10.65 -14.64 42.89
N ALA A 34 -10.06 -15.83 42.72
CA ALA A 34 -10.78 -17.10 42.73
C ALA A 34 -11.20 -17.55 44.15
N ALA A 35 -10.49 -17.08 45.18
CA ALA A 35 -10.73 -17.48 46.58
C ALA A 35 -11.80 -16.63 47.31
N ALA A 36 -12.33 -15.57 46.68
CA ALA A 36 -13.09 -14.52 47.35
C ALA A 36 -14.62 -14.49 47.05
N GLY A 37 -15.23 -15.55 46.51
CA GLY A 37 -16.66 -15.55 46.16
C GLY A 37 -17.39 -16.86 46.46
N ASP A 38 -18.51 -16.74 47.17
CA ASP A 38 -19.44 -17.82 47.53
C ASP A 38 -19.87 -18.67 46.33
N GLY A 39 -20.13 -19.96 46.57
CA GLY A 39 -20.44 -20.96 45.55
C GLY A 39 -21.63 -20.63 44.65
N PRO A 40 -21.70 -21.23 43.44
CA PRO A 40 -22.67 -20.87 42.42
C PRO A 40 -24.12 -21.19 42.87
N PRO A 41 -25.11 -20.32 42.56
CA PRO A 41 -26.52 -20.66 42.76
C PRO A 41 -27.01 -21.66 41.68
N GLU A 42 -28.01 -22.48 42.01
CA GLU A 42 -28.55 -23.52 41.13
C GLU A 42 -29.30 -22.96 39.89
N PRO A 43 -29.25 -23.65 38.74
CA PRO A 43 -29.71 -23.11 37.46
C PRO A 43 -31.23 -23.22 37.27
N GLY A 44 -31.89 -22.10 36.94
CA GLY A 44 -33.32 -22.02 36.67
C GLY A 44 -33.71 -21.11 35.50
N SER A 45 -33.99 -21.73 34.36
CA SER A 45 -34.79 -21.29 33.19
C SER A 45 -34.26 -20.21 32.20
N ALA A 46 -33.95 -20.74 31.01
CA ALA A 46 -34.17 -20.23 29.64
C ALA A 46 -33.34 -19.04 29.09
N GLY A 47 -32.37 -19.37 28.22
CA GLY A 47 -32.22 -18.64 26.94
C GLY A 47 -30.94 -17.82 26.69
N ALA A 48 -29.81 -18.08 27.34
CA ALA A 48 -28.56 -17.36 27.07
C ALA A 48 -27.39 -18.29 26.67
N CYS A 49 -26.70 -17.93 25.58
CA CYS A 49 -25.43 -18.53 25.17
C CYS A 49 -24.33 -18.17 26.17
N THR A 50 -23.84 -19.14 26.93
CA THR A 50 -22.80 -18.95 27.97
C THR A 50 -21.36 -19.14 27.46
N ALA A 51 -21.17 -19.53 26.19
CA ALA A 51 -19.85 -19.91 25.66
C ALA A 51 -19.13 -18.81 24.85
N CYS A 52 -19.70 -17.60 24.75
CA CYS A 52 -19.17 -16.53 23.90
C CYS A 52 -18.71 -15.32 24.73
N PRO A 53 -17.47 -14.81 24.52
CA PRO A 53 -16.95 -13.63 25.21
C PRO A 53 -17.85 -12.39 25.09
N VAL A 54 -18.58 -12.28 23.97
CA VAL A 54 -19.52 -11.17 23.73
C VAL A 54 -20.76 -11.26 24.64
N CYS A 55 -21.25 -12.47 24.91
CA CYS A 55 -22.41 -12.67 25.80
C CYS A 55 -22.03 -12.42 27.27
N ALA A 56 -20.80 -12.75 27.67
CA ALA A 56 -20.27 -12.44 29.00
C ALA A 56 -20.15 -10.93 29.25
N VAL A 57 -19.71 -10.15 28.24
CA VAL A 57 -19.67 -8.69 28.31
C VAL A 57 -21.09 -8.08 28.38
N LEU A 58 -22.07 -8.65 27.68
CA LEU A 58 -23.45 -8.19 27.72
C LEU A 58 -24.15 -8.51 29.05
N ALA A 59 -23.83 -9.63 29.70
CA ALA A 59 -24.29 -9.95 31.06
C ALA A 59 -23.64 -9.02 32.11
N ALA A 60 -22.34 -8.72 31.95
CA ALA A 60 -21.61 -7.77 32.79
C ALA A 60 -22.20 -6.34 32.76
N LEU A 61 -22.69 -5.91 31.59
CA LEU A 61 -23.37 -4.63 31.43
C LEU A 61 -24.78 -4.59 32.06
N ARG A 62 -25.38 -5.76 32.38
CA ARG A 62 -26.70 -5.89 32.98
C ARG A 62 -26.70 -5.94 34.51
N GLY A 63 -25.53 -5.83 35.16
CA GLY A 63 -25.44 -5.45 36.58
C GLY A 63 -25.10 -6.56 37.58
N GLU A 64 -24.58 -7.71 37.16
CA GLU A 64 -24.18 -8.79 38.08
C GLU A 64 -22.66 -8.89 38.21
N ARG A 65 -22.10 -8.18 39.20
CA ARG A 65 -20.64 -8.06 39.43
C ARG A 65 -19.95 -9.37 39.87
N ALA A 66 -20.68 -10.33 40.41
CA ALA A 66 -20.11 -11.58 40.95
C ALA A 66 -19.78 -12.60 39.82
N GLU A 67 -20.66 -12.75 38.83
CA GLU A 67 -20.44 -13.66 37.70
C GLU A 67 -19.29 -13.22 36.79
N LEU A 68 -19.05 -11.91 36.67
CA LEU A 68 -17.94 -11.37 35.87
C LEU A 68 -16.58 -11.76 36.46
N ALA A 69 -16.43 -11.74 37.79
CA ALA A 69 -15.17 -12.03 38.45
C ALA A 69 -14.80 -13.52 38.38
N ALA A 70 -15.79 -14.40 38.59
CA ALA A 70 -15.60 -15.85 38.50
C ALA A 70 -15.24 -16.30 37.08
N ASN A 71 -15.96 -15.80 36.06
CA ASN A 71 -15.73 -16.17 34.67
C ASN A 71 -14.39 -15.64 34.12
N LEU A 72 -13.96 -14.43 34.52
CA LEU A 72 -12.63 -13.93 34.14
C LEU A 72 -11.51 -14.77 34.75
N ALA A 73 -11.65 -15.18 36.02
CA ALA A 73 -10.63 -15.97 36.70
C ALA A 73 -10.45 -17.35 36.05
N GLU A 74 -11.55 -18.03 35.68
CA GLU A 74 -11.50 -19.36 35.06
C GLU A 74 -10.89 -19.32 33.65
N HIS A 75 -11.31 -18.37 32.80
CA HIS A 75 -10.78 -18.25 31.43
C HIS A 75 -9.34 -17.75 31.39
N ALA A 76 -8.96 -16.84 32.29
CA ALA A 76 -7.57 -16.39 32.42
C ALA A 76 -6.66 -17.54 32.87
N THR A 77 -7.11 -18.37 33.82
CA THR A 77 -6.35 -19.53 34.30
C THR A 77 -6.15 -20.58 33.20
N GLY A 78 -7.21 -20.88 32.42
CA GLY A 78 -7.12 -21.81 31.29
C GLY A 78 -6.16 -21.34 30.19
N LEU A 79 -6.22 -20.06 29.82
CA LEU A 79 -5.35 -19.46 28.81
C LEU A 79 -3.88 -19.44 29.26
N ILE A 80 -3.62 -19.07 30.51
CA ILE A 80 -2.26 -19.05 31.09
C ILE A 80 -1.67 -20.47 31.09
N THR A 81 -2.46 -21.47 31.47
CA THR A 81 -2.01 -22.87 31.51
C THR A 81 -1.66 -23.39 30.12
N ALA A 82 -2.49 -23.09 29.11
CA ALA A 82 -2.23 -23.48 27.72
C ALA A 82 -0.96 -22.82 27.14
N LEU A 83 -0.75 -21.54 27.45
CA LEU A 83 0.43 -20.79 27.01
C LEU A 83 1.72 -21.30 27.68
N LEU A 84 1.67 -21.66 28.96
CA LEU A 84 2.82 -22.26 29.65
C LEU A 84 3.20 -23.63 29.05
N ALA A 85 2.21 -24.45 28.68
CA ALA A 85 2.46 -25.74 28.03
C ALA A 85 3.09 -25.58 26.63
N ALA A 86 2.65 -24.61 25.83
CA ALA A 86 3.22 -24.32 24.51
C ALA A 86 4.69 -23.86 24.56
N LEU A 87 5.15 -23.31 25.69
CA LEU A 87 6.54 -22.89 25.88
C LEU A 87 7.51 -24.05 26.17
N GLU A 88 6.99 -25.24 26.49
CA GLU A 88 7.78 -26.44 26.80
C GLU A 88 8.13 -27.28 25.56
N GLU A 89 7.58 -26.96 24.39
CA GLU A 89 7.89 -27.67 23.14
C GLU A 89 9.26 -27.25 22.53
N PRO A 90 10.07 -28.22 22.05
CA PRO A 90 11.38 -27.94 21.46
C PRO A 90 11.25 -27.24 20.09
N ALA A 91 12.14 -26.26 19.83
CA ALA A 91 12.13 -25.49 18.58
C ALA A 91 12.63 -26.32 17.37
N PRO A 92 12.01 -26.16 16.18
CA PRO A 92 12.50 -26.78 14.94
C PRO A 92 13.73 -26.05 14.37
N PRO A 93 14.57 -26.73 13.56
CA PRO A 93 15.82 -26.17 13.04
C PRO A 93 15.60 -25.11 11.94
N PRO A 94 16.54 -24.14 11.78
CA PRO A 94 16.38 -23.02 10.85
C PRO A 94 16.58 -23.39 9.38
N ALA A 95 15.76 -22.83 8.49
CA ALA A 95 15.87 -22.97 7.03
C ALA A 95 16.91 -22.00 6.42
N ARG A 96 17.59 -22.43 5.34
CA ARG A 96 18.65 -21.67 4.64
C ARG A 96 18.09 -20.55 3.74
N PRO A 97 18.77 -19.40 3.60
CA PRO A 97 18.34 -18.29 2.76
C PRO A 97 18.69 -18.49 1.26
N ALA A 98 17.83 -17.99 0.38
CA ALA A 98 17.99 -18.01 -1.08
C ALA A 98 18.91 -16.89 -1.60
N PRO A 99 19.60 -17.08 -2.74
CA PRO A 99 20.55 -16.10 -3.29
C PRO A 99 19.87 -14.90 -3.98
N PRO A 100 20.54 -13.72 -4.05
CA PRO A 100 19.96 -12.49 -4.60
C PRO A 100 19.94 -12.47 -6.14
N PRO A 101 18.92 -11.83 -6.77
CA PRO A 101 18.83 -11.69 -8.23
C PRO A 101 19.69 -10.54 -8.78
N ARG A 102 20.03 -10.64 -10.07
CA ARG A 102 20.88 -9.69 -10.81
C ARG A 102 20.11 -8.45 -11.32
N PRO A 103 20.78 -7.29 -11.49
CA PRO A 103 20.14 -6.05 -11.92
C PRO A 103 19.78 -6.03 -13.42
N ALA A 104 18.71 -5.31 -13.77
CA ALA A 104 18.19 -5.16 -15.13
C ALA A 104 18.56 -3.80 -15.79
N PRO A 105 18.72 -3.74 -17.14
CA PRO A 105 18.99 -2.51 -17.91
C PRO A 105 17.71 -1.73 -18.29
N PRO A 106 17.80 -0.49 -18.83
CA PRO A 106 16.64 0.42 -18.92
C PRO A 106 15.73 0.28 -20.17
N ALA A 107 14.43 0.38 -19.89
CA ALA A 107 13.26 0.90 -20.65
C ALA A 107 13.09 0.67 -22.18
N ARG A 108 12.57 -0.51 -22.53
CA ARG A 108 11.44 -0.78 -23.45
C ARG A 108 10.71 -2.03 -22.90
N TRP A 109 9.39 -2.13 -23.01
CA TRP A 109 8.61 -3.29 -22.52
C TRP A 109 9.18 -4.58 -23.12
N PRO A 110 9.81 -5.49 -22.36
CA PRO A 110 10.32 -6.71 -22.93
C PRO A 110 9.17 -7.71 -23.02
N LEU A 111 8.64 -7.91 -24.23
CA LEU A 111 8.02 -9.19 -24.55
C LEU A 111 9.15 -10.23 -24.49
N ARG A 112 9.16 -11.08 -23.45
CA ARG A 112 9.91 -12.33 -23.53
C ARG A 112 8.99 -13.34 -24.20
N ALA A 113 9.30 -13.71 -25.43
CA ALA A 113 8.69 -14.88 -26.06
C ALA A 113 9.06 -16.11 -25.21
N ALA A 114 8.07 -16.69 -24.54
CA ALA A 114 8.22 -17.95 -23.83
C ALA A 114 8.10 -19.10 -24.84
N ASP A 115 9.23 -19.68 -25.21
CA ASP A 115 9.27 -21.00 -25.84
C ASP A 115 9.40 -22.04 -24.71
N ARG A 116 8.26 -22.40 -24.10
CA ARG A 116 8.15 -23.55 -23.20
C ARG A 116 6.78 -24.22 -23.36
N GLY A 117 6.84 -25.39 -23.99
CA GLY A 117 5.96 -26.57 -23.85
C GLY A 117 4.52 -26.33 -23.43
N ALA A 118 3.62 -26.52 -24.39
CA ALA A 118 2.19 -26.67 -24.16
C ALA A 118 1.90 -27.77 -23.12
N GLN A 119 1.54 -27.35 -21.91
CA GLN A 119 0.67 -28.11 -21.03
C GLN A 119 -0.52 -27.21 -20.67
N ASP A 120 -1.70 -27.78 -20.83
CA ASP A 120 -3.04 -27.24 -20.69
C ASP A 120 -3.28 -26.71 -19.27
N VAL A 121 -2.81 -25.49 -19.00
CA VAL A 121 -3.34 -24.67 -17.93
C VAL A 121 -4.33 -23.74 -18.63
N THR A 122 -5.62 -23.97 -18.46
CA THR A 122 -6.60 -22.90 -18.61
C THR A 122 -6.28 -21.86 -17.52
N ARG A 123 -5.26 -21.04 -17.80
CA ARG A 123 -4.70 -20.08 -16.85
C ARG A 123 -5.82 -19.17 -16.41
N ASP A 124 -5.96 -19.03 -15.10
CA ASP A 124 -6.80 -18.02 -14.51
C ASP A 124 -6.26 -16.66 -15.01
N LEU A 125 -6.81 -16.12 -16.10
CA LEU A 125 -6.37 -14.85 -16.68
C LEU A 125 -7.37 -13.77 -16.32
N THR A 126 -6.86 -12.62 -15.91
CA THR A 126 -7.64 -11.41 -15.66
C THR A 126 -7.02 -10.24 -16.41
N ILE A 127 -7.82 -9.21 -16.65
CA ILE A 127 -7.32 -7.97 -17.25
C ILE A 127 -7.22 -6.91 -16.16
N GLY A 128 -6.07 -6.24 -16.10
CA GLY A 128 -5.92 -5.01 -15.35
C GLY A 128 -5.96 -3.82 -16.28
N VAL A 129 -6.59 -2.73 -15.86
CA VAL A 129 -6.65 -1.49 -16.63
C VAL A 129 -6.20 -0.34 -15.73
N ASP A 130 -5.19 0.41 -16.15
CA ASP A 130 -4.76 1.66 -15.55
C ASP A 130 -5.37 2.84 -16.34
N VAL A 131 -6.27 3.57 -15.68
CA VAL A 131 -7.06 4.67 -16.26
C VAL A 131 -6.45 5.99 -15.80
N GLY A 132 -5.43 6.45 -16.54
CA GLY A 132 -4.81 7.75 -16.32
C GLY A 132 -5.57 8.91 -16.98
N GLY A 133 -5.22 10.14 -16.64
CA GLY A 133 -5.84 11.34 -17.23
C GLY A 133 -5.50 11.59 -18.72
N THR A 134 -4.55 10.84 -19.29
CA THR A 134 -4.08 10.97 -20.68
C THR A 134 -4.16 9.68 -21.48
N SER A 135 -3.95 8.53 -20.84
CA SER A 135 -4.01 7.21 -21.46
C SER A 135 -4.73 6.20 -20.58
N VAL A 136 -5.52 5.33 -21.22
CA VAL A 136 -5.99 4.05 -20.70
C VAL A 136 -4.99 2.97 -21.13
N ARG A 137 -4.52 2.14 -20.20
CA ARG A 137 -3.62 1.02 -20.49
C ARG A 137 -4.21 -0.26 -19.91
N ALA A 138 -4.43 -1.28 -20.73
CA ALA A 138 -4.91 -2.57 -20.31
C ALA A 138 -3.80 -3.64 -20.46
N GLY A 139 -3.81 -4.65 -19.61
CA GLY A 139 -2.93 -5.81 -19.74
C GLY A 139 -3.58 -7.10 -19.28
N VAL A 140 -3.34 -8.18 -20.03
CA VAL A 140 -3.70 -9.56 -19.63
C VAL A 140 -2.67 -10.05 -18.63
N VAL A 141 -3.12 -10.47 -17.45
CA VAL A 141 -2.26 -10.89 -16.35
C VAL A 141 -2.62 -12.30 -15.91
N ASP A 142 -1.60 -13.13 -15.72
CA ASP A 142 -1.76 -14.49 -15.20
C ASP A 142 -1.69 -14.56 -13.66
N ALA A 143 -1.69 -15.78 -13.13
CA ALA A 143 -1.70 -16.03 -11.68
C ALA A 143 -0.36 -15.68 -11.00
N ASP A 144 0.72 -15.60 -11.77
CA ASP A 144 2.07 -15.26 -11.30
C ASP A 144 2.37 -13.76 -11.41
N GLY A 145 1.39 -12.98 -11.90
CA GLY A 145 1.53 -11.54 -12.10
C GLY A 145 2.26 -11.17 -13.39
N GLU A 146 2.48 -12.13 -14.31
CA GLU A 146 3.10 -11.87 -15.60
C GLU A 146 2.08 -11.20 -16.53
N VAL A 147 2.50 -10.11 -17.17
CA VAL A 147 1.68 -9.42 -18.17
C VAL A 147 1.97 -10.01 -19.55
N LEU A 148 1.00 -10.75 -20.08
CA LEU A 148 1.13 -11.54 -21.32
C LEU A 148 0.89 -10.70 -22.58
N ASP A 149 0.03 -9.71 -22.47
CA ASP A 149 -0.40 -8.88 -23.60
C ASP A 149 -0.94 -7.53 -23.11
N THR A 150 -0.94 -6.51 -23.97
CA THR A 150 -1.32 -5.14 -23.59
C THR A 150 -2.06 -4.41 -24.70
N ALA A 151 -3.01 -3.57 -24.33
CA ALA A 151 -3.70 -2.64 -25.21
C ALA A 151 -3.68 -1.24 -24.61
N ALA A 152 -3.80 -0.20 -25.44
CA ALA A 152 -3.82 1.18 -24.96
C ALA A 152 -4.73 2.07 -25.82
N ALA A 153 -5.34 3.05 -25.18
CA ALA A 153 -6.18 4.07 -25.82
C ALA A 153 -5.92 5.44 -25.18
N PRO A 154 -6.15 6.56 -25.91
CA PRO A 154 -6.18 7.88 -25.28
C PRO A 154 -7.35 7.99 -24.30
N THR A 155 -7.22 8.81 -23.24
CA THR A 155 -8.30 9.05 -22.27
C THR A 155 -9.25 10.14 -22.79
N PRO A 156 -10.51 9.81 -23.10
CA PRO A 156 -11.52 10.79 -23.51
C PRO A 156 -11.98 11.66 -22.33
N ARG A 157 -12.69 12.75 -22.63
CA ARG A 157 -13.14 13.75 -21.63
C ARG A 157 -14.55 13.53 -21.07
N THR A 158 -15.33 12.64 -21.68
CA THR A 158 -16.70 12.32 -21.25
C THR A 158 -16.78 10.90 -20.72
N ASP A 159 -17.70 10.67 -19.77
CA ASP A 159 -17.91 9.35 -19.16
C ASP A 159 -18.16 8.27 -20.21
N ASP A 160 -19.11 8.49 -21.12
CA ASP A 160 -19.49 7.51 -22.14
C ASP A 160 -18.32 7.13 -23.07
N ALA A 161 -17.56 8.13 -23.54
CA ALA A 161 -16.41 7.87 -24.40
C ALA A 161 -15.29 7.19 -23.64
N LEU A 162 -15.06 7.54 -22.36
CA LEU A 162 -14.05 6.90 -21.53
C LEU A 162 -14.40 5.43 -21.24
N GLU A 163 -15.63 5.16 -20.86
CA GLU A 163 -16.12 3.79 -20.64
C GLU A 163 -16.05 2.97 -21.93
N ALA A 164 -16.36 3.56 -23.09
CA ALA A 164 -16.19 2.91 -24.39
C ALA A 164 -14.71 2.65 -24.74
N ALA A 165 -13.80 3.57 -24.42
CA ALA A 165 -12.36 3.39 -24.62
C ALA A 165 -11.80 2.26 -23.75
N ILE A 166 -12.24 2.18 -22.48
CA ILE A 166 -11.90 1.09 -21.57
C ILE A 166 -12.42 -0.24 -22.13
N ALA A 167 -13.71 -0.29 -22.50
CA ALA A 167 -14.32 -1.50 -23.03
C ALA A 167 -13.61 -1.96 -24.32
N GLY A 168 -13.28 -1.03 -25.22
CA GLY A 168 -12.55 -1.31 -26.46
C GLY A 168 -11.16 -1.92 -26.21
N ALA A 169 -10.39 -1.36 -25.27
CA ALA A 169 -9.07 -1.90 -24.91
C ALA A 169 -9.17 -3.30 -24.27
N VAL A 170 -10.20 -3.55 -23.45
CA VAL A 170 -10.45 -4.86 -22.84
C VAL A 170 -10.90 -5.88 -23.90
N ASP A 171 -11.84 -5.53 -24.78
CA ASP A 171 -12.33 -6.43 -25.82
C ASP A 171 -11.27 -6.75 -26.88
N GLU A 172 -10.34 -5.83 -27.15
CA GLU A 172 -9.16 -6.11 -27.98
C GLU A 172 -8.38 -7.31 -27.45
N LEU A 173 -8.08 -7.33 -26.15
CA LEU A 173 -7.37 -8.42 -25.49
C LEU A 173 -8.23 -9.70 -25.42
N ARG A 174 -9.54 -9.59 -25.19
CA ARG A 174 -10.47 -10.73 -25.11
C ARG A 174 -10.63 -11.50 -26.43
N ARG A 175 -10.29 -10.90 -27.58
CA ARG A 175 -10.29 -11.62 -28.87
C ARG A 175 -9.24 -12.71 -28.92
N GLN A 176 -8.16 -12.57 -28.16
CA GLN A 176 -7.02 -13.49 -28.16
C GLN A 176 -6.91 -14.30 -26.86
N HIS A 177 -7.46 -13.79 -25.76
CA HIS A 177 -7.32 -14.39 -24.43
C HIS A 177 -8.68 -14.65 -23.78
N ARG A 178 -8.87 -15.84 -23.21
CA ARG A 178 -10.02 -16.13 -22.35
C ARG A 178 -9.73 -15.61 -20.95
N VAL A 179 -10.42 -14.55 -20.55
CA VAL A 179 -10.26 -13.89 -19.25
C VAL A 179 -11.57 -13.95 -18.48
N ARG A 180 -11.50 -14.04 -17.15
CA ARG A 180 -12.71 -14.20 -16.32
C ARG A 180 -13.22 -12.92 -15.68
N ALA A 181 -12.37 -11.91 -15.53
CA ALA A 181 -12.71 -10.64 -14.88
C ALA A 181 -11.76 -9.52 -15.33
N ALA A 182 -12.17 -8.28 -15.11
CA ALA A 182 -11.33 -7.10 -15.29
C ALA A 182 -11.29 -6.23 -14.03
N GLY A 183 -10.15 -5.61 -13.75
CA GLY A 183 -9.99 -4.62 -12.68
C GLY A 183 -9.56 -3.29 -13.25
N LEU A 184 -10.13 -2.21 -12.72
CA LEU A 184 -9.82 -0.83 -13.13
C LEU A 184 -9.10 -0.10 -12.00
N ALA A 185 -7.85 0.28 -12.22
CA ALA A 185 -7.08 1.19 -11.39
C ALA A 185 -7.26 2.63 -11.89
N LEU A 186 -7.58 3.56 -11.00
CA LEU A 186 -7.62 5.00 -11.31
C LEU A 186 -7.19 5.85 -10.12
N ALA A 187 -6.82 7.11 -10.38
CA ALA A 187 -6.73 8.10 -9.32
C ALA A 187 -8.16 8.56 -8.94
N GLY A 188 -8.60 8.26 -7.73
CA GLY A 188 -9.93 8.64 -7.26
C GLY A 188 -10.39 7.92 -5.99
N PHE A 189 -11.48 8.42 -5.41
CA PHE A 189 -12.13 7.86 -4.24
C PHE A 189 -13.11 6.77 -4.67
N VAL A 190 -12.89 5.55 -4.18
CA VAL A 190 -13.66 4.37 -4.56
C VAL A 190 -14.37 3.80 -3.35
N ASP A 191 -15.70 3.77 -3.40
CA ASP A 191 -16.52 3.29 -2.28
C ASP A 191 -16.44 1.77 -2.11
N ALA A 192 -16.81 1.27 -0.93
CA ALA A 192 -17.15 -0.15 -0.76
C ALA A 192 -18.57 -0.40 -1.33
N PRO A 193 -18.81 -1.44 -2.14
CA PRO A 193 -18.02 -2.65 -2.37
C PRO A 193 -17.16 -2.63 -3.66
N ARG A 194 -16.45 -1.53 -3.97
CA ARG A 194 -15.49 -1.40 -5.10
C ARG A 194 -16.13 -1.31 -6.49
N GLY A 195 -17.35 -0.78 -6.57
CA GLY A 195 -18.05 -0.54 -7.84
C GLY A 195 -18.32 0.94 -8.18
N LEU A 196 -18.26 1.82 -7.18
CA LEU A 196 -18.67 3.22 -7.27
C LEU A 196 -17.46 4.15 -7.15
N VAL A 197 -17.26 5.00 -8.16
CA VAL A 197 -16.27 6.08 -8.11
C VAL A 197 -16.96 7.33 -7.59
N ARG A 198 -16.68 7.69 -6.34
CA ARG A 198 -17.20 8.90 -5.68
C ARG A 198 -16.66 10.15 -6.37
N TYR A 199 -15.34 10.17 -6.61
CA TYR A 199 -14.67 11.32 -7.19
C TYR A 199 -13.37 10.89 -7.87
N ALA A 200 -13.15 11.33 -9.10
CA ALA A 200 -11.88 11.17 -9.81
C ALA A 200 -11.36 12.56 -10.23
N PRO A 201 -10.23 13.06 -9.70
CA PRO A 201 -9.76 14.44 -9.96
C PRO A 201 -9.39 14.67 -11.43
N HIS A 202 -8.98 13.63 -12.14
CA HIS A 202 -8.50 13.72 -13.53
C HIS A 202 -9.48 13.17 -14.57
N LEU A 203 -10.63 12.65 -14.11
CA LEU A 203 -11.66 12.04 -14.95
C LEU A 203 -13.01 12.70 -14.66
N SER A 204 -13.99 12.48 -15.52
CA SER A 204 -15.32 13.11 -15.42
C SER A 204 -16.24 12.44 -14.39
N TRP A 205 -15.93 11.23 -13.93
CA TRP A 205 -16.77 10.46 -12.99
C TRP A 205 -16.98 11.16 -11.64
N ARG A 206 -18.26 11.28 -11.26
CA ARG A 206 -18.74 11.77 -9.96
C ARG A 206 -19.91 10.88 -9.52
N ASP A 207 -19.80 10.26 -8.35
CA ASP A 207 -20.76 9.25 -7.85
C ASP A 207 -21.22 8.27 -8.95
N ALA A 208 -20.27 7.77 -9.75
CA ALA A 208 -20.54 6.98 -10.95
C ALA A 208 -20.39 5.48 -10.65
N PRO A 209 -21.41 4.63 -10.94
CA PRO A 209 -21.32 3.17 -10.82
C PRO A 209 -20.50 2.57 -11.97
N VAL A 210 -19.21 2.90 -12.01
CA VAL A 210 -18.30 2.60 -13.13
C VAL A 210 -18.18 1.10 -13.38
N ALA A 211 -18.09 0.28 -12.32
CA ALA A 211 -17.98 -1.17 -12.49
C ALA A 211 -19.18 -1.75 -13.24
N GLU A 212 -20.40 -1.37 -12.84
CA GLU A 212 -21.64 -1.82 -13.48
C GLU A 212 -21.71 -1.37 -14.95
N ARG A 213 -21.45 -0.08 -15.21
CA ARG A 213 -21.52 0.48 -16.57
C ARG A 213 -20.51 -0.15 -17.51
N VAL A 214 -19.27 -0.32 -17.07
CA VAL A 214 -18.22 -0.95 -17.87
C VAL A 214 -18.49 -2.45 -18.03
N SER A 215 -18.96 -3.14 -16.98
CA SER A 215 -19.37 -4.56 -17.06
C SER A 215 -20.47 -4.77 -18.08
N ALA A 216 -21.49 -3.91 -18.11
CA ALA A 216 -22.57 -3.96 -19.09
C ALA A 216 -22.05 -3.82 -20.53
N ARG A 217 -21.11 -2.89 -20.78
CA ARG A 217 -20.45 -2.75 -22.09
C ARG A 217 -19.63 -3.97 -22.49
N LEU A 218 -19.09 -4.71 -21.52
CA LEU A 218 -18.28 -5.91 -21.71
C LEU A 218 -19.10 -7.21 -21.77
N GLY A 219 -20.43 -7.11 -21.90
CA GLY A 219 -21.32 -8.28 -21.97
C GLY A 219 -21.44 -9.03 -20.64
N GLY A 220 -21.38 -8.30 -19.51
CA GLY A 220 -21.52 -8.86 -18.16
C GLY A 220 -20.24 -9.42 -17.56
N LEU A 221 -19.06 -9.12 -18.14
CA LEU A 221 -17.78 -9.48 -17.53
C LEU A 221 -17.68 -8.85 -16.14
N PRO A 222 -17.34 -9.59 -15.07
CA PRO A 222 -17.12 -9.00 -13.76
C PRO A 222 -16.05 -7.90 -13.80
N VAL A 223 -16.39 -6.74 -13.23
CA VAL A 223 -15.50 -5.58 -13.14
C VAL A 223 -15.40 -5.13 -11.69
N VAL A 224 -14.17 -4.88 -11.23
CA VAL A 224 -13.90 -4.20 -9.95
C VAL A 224 -13.11 -2.92 -10.18
N VAL A 225 -13.22 -1.99 -9.25
CA VAL A 225 -12.56 -0.69 -9.32
C VAL A 225 -11.72 -0.46 -8.07
N GLU A 226 -10.53 0.11 -8.24
CA GLU A 226 -9.64 0.43 -7.13
C GLU A 226 -8.80 1.69 -7.44
N HIS A 227 -8.30 2.32 -6.38
CA HIS A 227 -7.29 3.36 -6.50
C HIS A 227 -5.99 2.79 -7.10
N ASP A 228 -5.34 3.56 -7.97
CA ASP A 228 -4.09 3.14 -8.63
C ASP A 228 -2.94 2.80 -7.65
N ALA A 229 -2.71 3.62 -6.62
CA ALA A 229 -1.73 3.38 -5.56
C ALA A 229 -2.05 2.11 -4.75
N ASN A 230 -3.33 1.87 -4.43
CA ASN A 230 -3.76 0.64 -3.75
C ASN A 230 -3.51 -0.59 -4.63
N SER A 231 -3.83 -0.48 -5.92
CA SER A 231 -3.57 -1.53 -6.90
C SER A 231 -2.07 -1.83 -6.97
N ALA A 232 -1.24 -0.80 -7.11
CA ALA A 232 0.21 -0.96 -7.11
C ALA A 232 0.73 -1.60 -5.81
N ALA A 233 0.19 -1.22 -4.65
CA ALA A 233 0.59 -1.81 -3.36
C ALA A 233 0.21 -3.28 -3.26
N LEU A 234 -0.97 -3.67 -3.74
CA LEU A 234 -1.34 -5.09 -3.80
C LEU A 234 -0.41 -5.88 -4.71
N ALA A 235 -0.07 -5.33 -5.87
CA ALA A 235 0.85 -5.98 -6.81
C ALA A 235 2.25 -6.16 -6.19
N GLU A 236 2.77 -5.12 -5.53
CA GLU A 236 4.06 -5.19 -4.83
C GLU A 236 4.02 -6.11 -3.61
N ARG A 237 2.89 -6.21 -2.91
CA ARG A 237 2.68 -7.17 -1.81
C ARG A 237 2.74 -8.60 -2.31
N ARG A 238 2.10 -8.87 -3.46
CA ARG A 238 1.93 -10.22 -3.99
C ARG A 238 3.15 -10.71 -4.77
N TYR A 239 3.76 -9.85 -5.58
CA TYR A 239 4.79 -10.24 -6.55
C TYR A 239 6.09 -9.43 -6.46
N GLY A 240 6.19 -8.47 -5.53
CA GLY A 240 7.23 -7.43 -5.58
C GLY A 240 7.88 -7.08 -4.25
N ALA A 241 8.24 -5.80 -4.14
CA ALA A 241 9.10 -5.25 -3.09
C ALA A 241 8.51 -5.37 -1.68
N ALA A 242 7.18 -5.52 -1.58
CA ALA A 242 6.42 -5.60 -0.33
C ALA A 242 6.07 -7.04 0.07
N ALA A 243 6.57 -8.05 -0.63
CA ALA A 243 6.36 -9.45 -0.25
C ALA A 243 6.92 -9.75 1.15
N GLY A 244 6.08 -10.35 1.99
CA GLY A 244 6.43 -10.77 3.36
C GLY A 244 6.54 -9.64 4.38
N ALA A 245 6.23 -8.40 4.03
CA ALA A 245 6.18 -7.28 4.97
C ALA A 245 4.79 -7.15 5.63
N GLY A 246 4.75 -6.65 6.87
CA GLY A 246 3.53 -6.59 7.68
C GLY A 246 2.80 -5.27 7.54
N THR A 247 3.48 -4.18 7.91
CA THR A 247 2.98 -2.80 7.82
C THR A 247 3.78 -2.08 6.75
N VAL A 248 3.14 -1.87 5.60
CA VAL A 248 3.78 -1.28 4.43
C VAL A 248 3.10 0.02 4.04
N VAL A 249 3.90 1.04 3.79
CA VAL A 249 3.44 2.25 3.12
C VAL A 249 4.04 2.31 1.72
N LEU A 250 3.20 2.32 0.70
CA LEU A 250 3.63 2.61 -0.66
C LEU A 250 3.42 4.10 -0.93
N ILE A 251 4.45 4.76 -1.43
CA ILE A 251 4.45 6.18 -1.80
C ILE A 251 4.74 6.27 -3.30
N ALA A 252 3.71 6.58 -4.08
CA ALA A 252 3.82 6.73 -5.53
C ALA A 252 4.23 8.17 -5.88
N LEU A 253 5.51 8.37 -6.19
CA LEU A 253 6.06 9.66 -6.62
C LEU A 253 5.90 9.80 -8.15
N GLY A 254 4.90 10.56 -8.56
CA GLY A 254 4.57 10.84 -9.96
C GLY A 254 4.47 12.33 -10.23
N THR A 255 3.43 12.74 -10.95
CA THR A 255 3.06 14.17 -11.09
C THR A 255 2.77 14.80 -9.72
N GLY A 256 2.12 14.04 -8.83
CA GLY A 256 1.90 14.32 -7.41
C GLY A 256 2.43 13.20 -6.53
N ILE A 257 1.85 13.03 -5.34
CA ILE A 257 2.11 11.90 -4.44
C ILE A 257 0.83 11.10 -4.24
N GLY A 258 0.82 9.84 -4.68
CA GLY A 258 -0.18 8.84 -4.27
C GLY A 258 0.32 8.04 -3.08
N GLY A 259 -0.60 7.48 -2.29
CA GLY A 259 -0.26 6.66 -1.12
C GLY A 259 -1.13 5.42 -1.05
N ALA A 260 -0.58 4.35 -0.50
CA ALA A 260 -1.34 3.17 -0.09
C ALA A 260 -0.76 2.61 1.22
N LEU A 261 -1.62 2.02 2.02
CA LEU A 261 -1.28 1.45 3.32
C LEU A 261 -1.70 -0.01 3.36
N LEU A 262 -0.76 -0.89 3.69
CA LEU A 262 -1.03 -2.30 3.99
C LEU A 262 -0.83 -2.50 5.50
N LEU A 263 -1.85 -2.97 6.20
CA LEU A 263 -1.81 -3.31 7.63
C LEU A 263 -2.03 -4.80 7.79
N GLY A 264 -1.06 -5.51 8.38
CA GLY A 264 -1.10 -6.98 8.45
C GLY A 264 -1.13 -7.62 7.06
N GLY A 265 -0.52 -6.98 6.07
CA GLY A 265 -0.54 -7.40 4.66
C GLY A 265 -1.83 -7.06 3.90
N GLU A 266 -2.84 -6.48 4.54
CA GLU A 266 -4.13 -6.17 3.91
C GLU A 266 -4.28 -4.68 3.60
N LEU A 267 -4.91 -4.36 2.47
CA LEU A 267 -5.13 -2.97 2.04
C LEU A 267 -6.05 -2.23 3.01
N TYR A 268 -5.53 -1.18 3.64
CA TYR A 268 -6.31 -0.23 4.43
C TYR A 268 -6.81 0.91 3.55
N ARG A 269 -8.13 0.98 3.34
CA ARG A 269 -8.78 2.02 2.53
C ARG A 269 -9.54 3.08 3.33
N GLY A 270 -9.58 2.92 4.66
CA GLY A 270 -10.40 3.74 5.55
C GLY A 270 -11.91 3.54 5.35
N ALA A 271 -12.70 4.29 6.12
CA ALA A 271 -14.16 4.12 6.18
C ALA A 271 -14.90 4.47 4.88
N HIS A 272 -14.29 5.29 4.01
CA HIS A 272 -14.93 5.82 2.80
C HIS A 272 -14.09 5.59 1.53
N GLY A 273 -13.08 4.71 1.60
CA GLY A 273 -12.25 4.41 0.43
C GLY A 273 -11.29 5.52 0.00
N VAL A 274 -10.98 6.45 0.91
CA VAL A 274 -10.12 7.61 0.67
C VAL A 274 -8.72 7.41 1.24
N ALA A 275 -8.54 6.58 2.26
CA ALA A 275 -7.23 6.51 2.92
C ALA A 275 -6.14 5.98 1.97
N PRO A 276 -4.88 6.46 2.09
CA PRO A 276 -4.37 7.38 3.12
C PRO A 276 -4.16 8.86 2.70
N GLU A 277 -4.34 9.25 1.43
CA GLU A 277 -4.11 10.62 0.89
C GLU A 277 -2.84 11.35 1.44
N LEU A 278 -1.72 10.62 1.57
CA LEU A 278 -0.49 11.14 2.19
C LEU A 278 0.06 12.39 1.47
N GLY A 279 -0.12 12.48 0.16
CA GLY A 279 0.32 13.63 -0.63
C GLY A 279 -0.30 14.96 -0.20
N HIS A 280 -1.47 14.91 0.45
CA HIS A 280 -2.23 16.08 0.87
C HIS A 280 -2.09 16.41 2.37
N LEU A 281 -1.13 15.78 3.06
CA LEU A 281 -0.67 16.21 4.37
C LEU A 281 -0.02 17.59 4.25
N ARG A 282 -0.40 18.53 5.10
CA ARG A 282 0.19 19.88 5.10
C ARG A 282 1.51 19.86 5.84
N VAL A 283 2.61 20.02 5.10
CA VAL A 283 3.98 20.04 5.64
C VAL A 283 4.56 21.45 5.73
N VAL A 284 3.99 22.41 5.00
CA VAL A 284 4.34 23.83 5.10
C VAL A 284 3.07 24.66 5.28
N PRO A 285 2.74 25.12 6.49
CA PRO A 285 1.65 26.08 6.69
C PRO A 285 1.76 27.25 5.71
N ASP A 286 0.65 27.60 5.05
CA ASP A 286 0.60 28.68 4.06
C ASP A 286 1.59 28.57 2.88
N GLY A 287 2.02 27.35 2.60
CA GLY A 287 2.93 27.04 1.50
C GLY A 287 2.30 27.09 0.10
N ARG A 288 2.93 26.38 -0.85
CA ARG A 288 2.49 26.28 -2.25
C ARG A 288 1.01 25.89 -2.36
N ALA A 289 0.27 26.55 -3.26
CA ALA A 289 -1.12 26.21 -3.53
C ALA A 289 -1.23 24.79 -4.11
N CYS A 290 -2.27 24.06 -3.69
CA CYS A 290 -2.52 22.68 -4.09
C CYS A 290 -3.84 22.58 -4.86
N PRO A 291 -3.90 21.80 -5.97
CA PRO A 291 -5.14 21.59 -6.71
C PRO A 291 -6.28 21.00 -5.87
N CYS A 292 -5.96 20.31 -4.76
CA CYS A 292 -6.93 19.81 -3.81
C CYS A 292 -7.63 20.91 -2.97
N GLY A 293 -7.33 22.20 -3.20
CA GLY A 293 -7.90 23.34 -2.48
C GLY A 293 -7.13 23.76 -1.21
N LYS A 294 -6.17 22.95 -0.75
CA LYS A 294 -5.30 23.29 0.39
C LYS A 294 -4.08 24.10 -0.04
N ARG A 295 -3.28 24.54 0.93
CA ARG A 295 -1.94 25.12 0.73
C ARG A 295 -0.93 24.32 1.55
N GLY A 296 0.25 24.10 0.99
CA GLY A 296 1.36 23.46 1.71
C GLY A 296 1.35 21.94 1.74
N CYS A 297 0.61 21.29 0.86
CA CYS A 297 0.58 19.83 0.76
C CYS A 297 1.96 19.25 0.45
N TRP A 298 2.30 18.09 1.02
CA TRP A 298 3.57 17.41 0.82
C TRP A 298 3.92 17.20 -0.65
N GLU A 299 2.92 16.85 -1.47
CA GLU A 299 3.11 16.66 -2.91
C GLU A 299 3.63 17.91 -3.63
N ARG A 300 3.37 19.09 -3.09
CA ARG A 300 3.82 20.35 -3.69
C ARG A 300 5.31 20.59 -3.51
N TYR A 301 5.98 19.75 -2.74
CA TYR A 301 7.42 19.82 -2.48
C TYR A 301 8.18 18.55 -2.90
N CYS A 302 7.51 17.39 -2.89
CA CYS A 302 8.13 16.09 -3.16
C CYS A 302 7.41 15.32 -4.29
N SER A 303 7.30 15.92 -5.48
CA SER A 303 6.72 15.28 -6.67
C SER A 303 7.45 15.70 -7.94
N GLY A 304 7.15 15.08 -9.07
CA GLY A 304 7.69 15.46 -10.37
C GLY A 304 7.31 16.88 -10.77
N THR A 305 6.10 17.33 -10.43
CA THR A 305 5.69 18.73 -10.64
C THR A 305 6.44 19.65 -9.69
N ALA A 306 6.56 19.27 -8.41
CA ALA A 306 7.30 20.06 -7.43
C ALA A 306 8.77 20.22 -7.81
N LEU A 307 9.39 19.21 -8.42
CA LEU A 307 10.78 19.28 -8.87
C LEU A 307 10.97 20.37 -9.93
N ALA A 308 10.06 20.45 -10.91
CA ALA A 308 10.07 21.52 -11.91
C ALA A 308 9.80 22.90 -11.28
N THR A 309 8.78 23.00 -10.43
CA THR A 309 8.44 24.25 -9.74
C THR A 309 9.61 24.76 -8.90
N THR A 310 10.28 23.88 -8.16
CA THR A 310 11.42 24.25 -7.30
C THR A 310 12.59 24.77 -8.13
N ALA A 311 12.92 24.11 -9.25
CA ALA A 311 13.96 24.61 -10.15
C ALA A 311 13.62 26.00 -10.72
N LEU A 312 12.38 26.22 -11.15
CA LEU A 312 11.92 27.52 -11.67
C LEU A 312 11.93 28.61 -10.60
N GLU A 313 11.53 28.31 -9.36
CA GLU A 313 11.61 29.23 -8.24
C GLU A 313 13.07 29.63 -7.93
N MET A 314 14.00 28.67 -7.88
CA MET A 314 15.44 28.94 -7.70
C MET A 314 16.00 29.83 -8.81
N ILE A 315 15.63 29.57 -10.06
CA ILE A 315 16.05 30.38 -11.22
C ILE A 315 15.50 31.82 -11.09
N SER A 316 14.23 31.95 -10.71
CA SER A 316 13.54 33.25 -10.64
C SER A 316 14.03 34.12 -9.48
N ALA A 317 14.43 33.49 -8.37
CA ALA A 317 15.01 34.17 -7.21
C ALA A 317 16.46 34.64 -7.45
N GLY A 318 17.12 34.17 -8.52
CA GLY A 318 18.55 34.42 -8.73
C GLY A 318 19.45 33.51 -7.89
N ASP A 319 18.89 32.50 -7.23
CA ASP A 319 19.58 31.55 -6.34
C ASP A 319 20.26 30.40 -7.12
N ALA A 320 20.49 30.59 -8.42
CA ALA A 320 21.15 29.58 -9.23
C ALA A 320 22.60 29.37 -8.73
N PRO A 321 22.99 28.17 -8.28
CA PRO A 321 24.29 27.95 -7.64
C PRO A 321 25.49 27.99 -8.61
N GLY A 322 25.25 28.33 -9.87
CA GLY A 322 26.28 28.42 -10.91
C GLY A 322 25.70 28.40 -12.33
N PRO A 323 26.56 28.30 -13.36
CA PRO A 323 26.14 28.17 -14.75
C PRO A 323 25.24 26.96 -14.94
N SER A 324 24.03 27.18 -15.46
CA SER A 324 23.02 26.13 -15.58
C SER A 324 22.39 26.10 -16.98
N VAL A 325 22.19 24.90 -17.51
CA VAL A 325 21.43 24.69 -18.74
C VAL A 325 19.95 24.97 -18.52
N LEU A 326 19.43 24.67 -17.33
CA LEU A 326 18.04 24.94 -16.96
C LEU A 326 17.74 26.44 -16.93
N VAL A 327 18.68 27.27 -16.49
CA VAL A 327 18.54 28.75 -16.56
C VAL A 327 18.37 29.21 -18.01
N ARG A 328 19.20 28.70 -18.93
CA ARG A 328 19.13 29.06 -20.36
C ARG A 328 17.85 28.56 -21.03
N GLU A 329 17.40 27.36 -20.69
CA GLU A 329 16.16 26.78 -21.21
C GLU A 329 14.93 27.53 -20.67
N ALA A 330 14.90 27.81 -19.37
CA ALA A 330 13.83 28.56 -18.73
C ALA A 330 13.70 29.98 -19.30
N ALA A 331 14.82 30.63 -19.64
CA ALA A 331 14.80 31.95 -20.28
C ALA A 331 14.17 31.93 -21.69
N ARG A 332 14.20 30.79 -22.40
CA ARG A 332 13.58 30.63 -23.71
C ARG A 332 12.12 30.21 -23.61
N ASP A 333 11.85 29.22 -22.77
CA ASP A 333 10.52 28.67 -22.51
C ASP A 333 10.48 28.04 -21.11
N PRO A 334 9.94 28.74 -20.09
CA PRO A 334 9.76 28.17 -18.75
C PRO A 334 8.91 26.89 -18.74
N GLY A 335 7.96 26.75 -19.68
CA GLY A 335 7.07 25.58 -19.79
C GLY A 335 7.80 24.31 -20.22
N SER A 336 8.98 24.44 -20.83
CA SER A 336 9.85 23.30 -21.18
C SER A 336 10.49 22.62 -19.96
N ILE A 337 10.52 23.30 -18.80
CA ILE A 337 11.12 22.77 -17.57
C ILE A 337 10.15 21.80 -16.90
N THR A 338 10.37 20.52 -17.15
CA THR A 338 9.63 19.41 -16.53
C THR A 338 10.47 18.71 -15.46
N GLY A 339 9.85 17.98 -14.53
CA GLY A 339 10.58 17.20 -13.52
C GLY A 339 11.55 16.20 -14.15
N LYS A 340 11.18 15.59 -15.30
CA LYS A 340 12.07 14.71 -16.06
C LYS A 340 13.30 15.46 -16.59
N ARG A 341 13.10 16.67 -17.12
CA ARG A 341 14.21 17.50 -17.61
C ARG A 341 15.16 17.92 -16.48
N VAL A 342 14.62 18.34 -15.34
CA VAL A 342 15.40 18.71 -14.14
C VAL A 342 16.20 17.51 -13.62
N ALA A 343 15.58 16.33 -13.50
CA ALA A 343 16.29 15.12 -13.10
C ALA A 343 17.36 14.68 -14.11
N GLY A 344 17.16 14.94 -15.41
CA GLY A 344 18.18 14.73 -16.45
C GLY A 344 19.38 15.66 -16.25
N ALA A 345 19.13 16.96 -16.10
CA ALA A 345 20.17 17.96 -15.85
C ALA A 345 20.96 17.65 -14.56
N ALA A 346 20.28 17.22 -13.50
CA ALA A 346 20.93 16.82 -12.25
C ALA A 346 21.94 15.67 -12.44
N ARG A 347 21.59 14.66 -13.27
CA ARG A 347 22.51 13.56 -13.63
C ARG A 347 23.72 14.04 -14.42
N GLU A 348 23.52 15.07 -15.25
CA GLU A 348 24.56 15.72 -16.04
C GLU A 348 25.42 16.70 -15.22
N GLY A 349 25.14 16.85 -13.91
CA GLY A 349 25.90 17.70 -13.00
C GLY A 349 25.44 19.16 -12.96
N ASP A 350 24.31 19.51 -13.57
CA ASP A 350 23.76 20.87 -13.54
C ASP A 350 23.51 21.34 -12.10
N PRO A 351 24.00 22.52 -11.70
CA PRO A 351 23.91 22.97 -10.31
C PRO A 351 22.48 23.21 -9.84
N VAL A 352 21.60 23.78 -10.68
CA VAL A 352 20.18 23.99 -10.34
C VAL A 352 19.45 22.66 -10.26
N GLY A 353 19.72 21.74 -11.21
CA GLY A 353 19.15 20.40 -11.19
C GLY A 353 19.50 19.64 -9.91
N ARG A 354 20.77 19.66 -9.50
CA ARG A 354 21.23 19.02 -8.26
C ARG A 354 20.62 19.65 -7.02
N ALA A 355 20.52 20.99 -6.97
CA ALA A 355 19.90 21.70 -5.85
C ALA A 355 18.41 21.33 -5.70
N ALA A 356 17.65 21.33 -6.80
CA ALA A 356 16.24 20.97 -6.79
C ALA A 356 16.00 19.50 -6.39
N VAL A 357 16.86 18.59 -6.83
CA VAL A 357 16.82 17.17 -6.43
C VAL A 357 17.17 17.00 -4.94
N ALA A 358 18.16 17.73 -4.42
CA ALA A 358 18.49 17.72 -3.00
C ALA A 358 17.33 18.24 -2.15
N ASP A 359 16.64 19.28 -2.61
CA ASP A 359 15.42 19.80 -1.97
C ASP A 359 14.30 18.75 -1.94
N LEU A 360 14.08 18.05 -3.05
CA LEU A 360 13.15 16.92 -3.13
C LEU A 360 13.52 15.81 -2.15
N GLY A 361 14.80 15.44 -2.04
CA GLY A 361 15.28 14.44 -1.09
C GLY A 361 15.01 14.85 0.37
N ARG A 362 15.25 16.11 0.71
CA ARG A 362 14.91 16.66 2.03
C ARG A 362 13.40 16.54 2.30
N TRP A 363 12.56 17.01 1.38
CA TRP A 363 11.11 16.93 1.56
C TRP A 363 10.58 15.50 1.58
N LEU A 364 11.20 14.56 0.86
CA LEU A 364 10.87 13.15 0.98
C LEU A 364 11.15 12.67 2.41
N GLY A 365 12.33 12.98 2.97
CA GLY A 365 12.67 12.63 4.35
C GLY A 365 11.71 13.24 5.39
N GLU A 366 11.29 14.50 5.20
CA GLU A 366 10.28 15.15 6.05
C GLU A 366 8.94 14.42 6.04
N GLY A 367 8.43 14.01 4.87
CA GLY A 367 7.17 13.27 4.87
C GLY A 367 7.33 11.82 5.33
N LEU A 368 8.48 11.19 5.12
CA LEU A 368 8.76 9.85 5.65
C LEU A 368 8.78 9.81 7.17
N SER A 369 9.28 10.87 7.84
CA SER A 369 9.23 10.96 9.29
C SER A 369 7.79 11.05 9.80
N LEU A 370 6.94 11.88 9.17
CA LEU A 370 5.51 11.96 9.49
C LEU A 370 4.80 10.62 9.29
N VAL A 371 5.10 9.91 8.21
CA VAL A 371 4.56 8.57 7.94
C VAL A 371 4.99 7.58 9.02
N ALA A 372 6.26 7.60 9.42
CA ALA A 372 6.77 6.71 10.46
C ALA A 372 6.22 7.01 11.84
N ASP A 373 5.96 8.28 12.15
CA ASP A 373 5.38 8.70 13.42
C ASP A 373 3.92 8.28 13.56
N VAL A 374 3.18 8.20 12.45
CA VAL A 374 1.77 7.81 12.44
C VAL A 374 1.58 6.29 12.31
N PHE A 375 2.33 5.63 11.42
CA PHE A 375 2.05 4.25 11.03
C PHE A 375 3.10 3.24 11.50
N ASP A 376 4.29 3.70 11.91
CA ASP A 376 5.42 2.84 12.29
C ASP A 376 5.65 1.65 11.31
N PRO A 377 5.83 1.91 10.00
CA PRO A 377 5.92 0.84 9.01
C PRO A 377 7.27 0.12 9.08
N ASP A 378 7.26 -1.20 8.85
CA ASP A 378 8.50 -1.97 8.70
C ASP A 378 9.12 -1.80 7.29
N LEU A 379 8.32 -1.35 6.33
CA LEU A 379 8.72 -1.11 4.95
C LEU A 379 7.99 0.11 4.35
N VAL A 380 8.76 0.97 3.69
CA VAL A 380 8.26 1.97 2.75
C VAL A 380 8.71 1.60 1.34
N VAL A 381 7.76 1.53 0.41
CA VAL A 381 8.02 1.30 -1.01
C VAL A 381 7.81 2.60 -1.79
N VAL A 382 8.87 3.11 -2.39
CA VAL A 382 8.84 4.29 -3.26
C VAL A 382 8.56 3.84 -4.70
N ALA A 383 7.39 4.20 -5.21
CA ALA A 383 6.90 3.86 -6.54
C ALA A 383 6.75 5.11 -7.42
N GLY A 384 6.16 4.94 -8.61
CA GLY A 384 5.84 6.04 -9.54
C GLY A 384 7.01 6.48 -10.42
N GLY A 385 6.74 7.31 -11.43
CA GLY A 385 7.73 7.67 -12.46
C GLY A 385 8.99 8.36 -11.93
N VAL A 386 8.90 9.10 -10.82
CA VAL A 386 10.04 9.78 -10.19
C VAL A 386 10.98 8.79 -9.51
N SER A 387 10.48 7.62 -9.07
CA SER A 387 11.31 6.58 -8.43
C SER A 387 12.45 6.07 -9.32
N SER A 388 12.33 6.19 -10.65
CA SER A 388 13.44 5.91 -11.60
C SER A 388 14.68 6.80 -11.38
N SER A 389 14.52 7.90 -10.65
CA SER A 389 15.58 8.83 -10.26
C SER A 389 15.99 8.69 -8.79
N ALA A 390 15.50 7.64 -8.09
CA ALA A 390 15.80 7.38 -6.69
C ALA A 390 17.29 7.45 -6.32
N PRO A 391 18.25 6.95 -7.13
CA PRO A 391 19.68 7.08 -6.80
C PRO A 391 20.15 8.53 -6.58
N LEU A 392 19.41 9.53 -7.08
CA LEU A 392 19.77 10.93 -6.92
C LEU A 392 19.35 11.54 -5.58
N PHE A 393 18.35 10.97 -4.90
CA PHE A 393 17.71 11.62 -3.73
C PHE A 393 17.43 10.69 -2.55
N LEU A 394 17.35 9.37 -2.77
CA LEU A 394 16.80 8.46 -1.77
C LEU A 394 17.72 8.27 -0.57
N ASP A 395 19.03 8.33 -0.75
CA ASP A 395 19.99 8.25 0.38
C ASP A 395 19.92 9.49 1.25
N ALA A 396 19.85 10.68 0.65
CA ALA A 396 19.65 11.94 1.38
C ALA A 396 18.30 11.95 2.12
N ALA A 397 17.25 11.41 1.49
CA ALA A 397 15.93 11.27 2.13
C ALA A 397 15.98 10.33 3.34
N ARG A 398 16.65 9.17 3.22
CA ARG A 398 16.85 8.20 4.32
C ARG A 398 17.60 8.82 5.49
N GLU A 399 18.71 9.50 5.20
CA GLU A 399 19.51 10.17 6.22
C GLU A 399 18.70 11.25 6.94
N HIS A 400 17.99 12.10 6.18
CA HIS A 400 17.18 13.15 6.77
C HIS A 400 16.04 12.58 7.63
N TYR A 401 15.28 11.61 7.10
CA TYR A 401 14.25 10.86 7.81
C TYR A 401 14.76 10.31 9.15
N GLY A 402 15.88 9.58 9.14
CA GLY A 402 16.43 8.93 10.32
C GLY A 402 16.87 9.90 11.41
N ARG A 403 17.23 11.14 11.05
CA ARG A 403 17.61 12.19 12.01
C ARG A 403 16.43 12.85 12.71
N ILE A 404 15.28 12.96 12.03
CA ILE A 404 14.17 13.82 12.49
C ILE A 404 12.95 13.04 12.99
N VAL A 405 12.87 11.72 12.73
CA VAL A 405 11.75 10.88 13.19
C VAL A 405 11.61 10.93 14.71
N THR A 406 10.37 10.86 15.21
CA THR A 406 10.11 10.83 16.65
C THR A 406 10.84 9.65 17.28
N GLY A 407 11.65 9.93 18.31
CA GLY A 407 12.48 8.91 18.95
C GLY A 407 13.71 8.51 18.14
N ALA A 408 14.23 9.38 17.26
CA ALA A 408 15.48 9.16 16.51
C ALA A 408 16.58 8.56 17.40
N GLY A 409 17.24 7.51 16.89
CA GLY A 409 18.26 6.72 17.61
C GLY A 409 17.73 5.77 18.70
N ASN A 410 16.43 5.84 19.04
CA ASN A 410 15.79 5.02 20.07
C ASN A 410 14.68 4.10 19.52
N ARG A 411 14.54 4.03 18.19
CA ARG A 411 13.61 3.12 17.50
C ARG A 411 14.21 2.58 16.20
N PRO A 412 13.77 1.40 15.73
CA PRO A 412 14.07 0.94 14.39
C PRO A 412 13.53 1.89 13.33
N LEU A 413 14.24 2.00 12.21
CA LEU A 413 13.78 2.75 11.04
C LEU A 413 13.13 1.81 10.03
N ALA A 414 12.11 2.32 9.32
CA ALA A 414 11.50 1.62 8.21
C ALA A 414 12.55 1.30 7.14
N ARG A 415 12.51 0.09 6.58
CA ARG A 415 13.29 -0.21 5.37
C ARG A 415 12.70 0.59 4.23
N ILE A 416 13.53 1.23 3.41
CA ILE A 416 13.05 2.02 2.26
C ILE A 416 13.55 1.38 0.98
N ARG A 417 12.63 0.96 0.11
CA ARG A 417 12.93 0.30 -1.18
C ARG A 417 12.21 0.99 -2.33
N THR A 418 12.68 0.78 -3.55
CA THR A 418 11.92 1.13 -4.75
C THR A 418 11.00 -0.02 -5.16
N ALA A 419 9.87 0.30 -5.77
CA ALA A 419 8.95 -0.67 -6.38
C ALA A 419 9.68 -1.57 -7.40
N GLN A 420 9.29 -2.84 -7.48
CA GLN A 420 9.88 -3.82 -8.39
C GLN A 420 9.12 -3.98 -9.71
N LEU A 421 7.79 -3.84 -9.68
CA LEU A 421 6.93 -4.01 -10.85
C LEU A 421 6.89 -2.75 -11.73
N GLY A 422 7.40 -1.63 -11.21
CA GLY A 422 7.53 -0.38 -11.96
C GLY A 422 6.20 0.12 -12.50
N ILE A 423 6.16 0.43 -13.80
CA ILE A 423 4.97 1.00 -14.46
C ILE A 423 3.80 0.01 -14.58
N SER A 424 4.06 -1.30 -14.42
CA SER A 424 3.03 -2.34 -14.55
C SER A 424 2.27 -2.58 -13.25
N ALA A 425 2.72 -2.02 -12.13
CA ALA A 425 2.19 -2.33 -10.80
C ALA A 425 0.68 -2.06 -10.68
N ALA A 426 0.17 -0.95 -11.22
CA ALA A 426 -1.27 -0.64 -11.18
C ALA A 426 -2.11 -1.63 -11.99
N VAL A 427 -1.66 -2.00 -13.20
CA VAL A 427 -2.30 -3.00 -14.06
C VAL A 427 -2.31 -4.37 -13.38
N VAL A 428 -1.16 -4.85 -12.92
CA VAL A 428 -1.04 -6.17 -12.25
C VAL A 428 -1.89 -6.20 -10.98
N GLY A 429 -1.91 -5.12 -10.22
CA GLY A 429 -2.70 -4.99 -9.01
C GLY A 429 -4.21 -5.04 -9.27
N ALA A 430 -4.67 -4.29 -10.25
CA ALA A 430 -6.08 -4.28 -10.64
C ALA A 430 -6.53 -5.67 -11.13
N ALA A 431 -5.70 -6.32 -11.95
CA ALA A 431 -5.96 -7.69 -12.40
C ALA A 431 -6.01 -8.69 -11.23
N THR A 432 -5.14 -8.52 -10.23
CA THR A 432 -5.11 -9.35 -9.02
C THR A 432 -6.36 -9.16 -8.17
N LEU A 433 -6.83 -7.92 -7.99
CA LEU A 433 -8.11 -7.66 -7.30
C LEU A 433 -9.29 -8.30 -8.03
N ALA A 434 -9.32 -8.20 -9.36
CA ALA A 434 -10.37 -8.81 -10.16
C ALA A 434 -10.37 -10.34 -10.02
N ARG A 435 -9.18 -10.93 -9.89
CA ARG A 435 -9.00 -12.35 -9.60
C ARG A 435 -9.57 -12.69 -8.23
N GLU A 436 -9.12 -12.04 -7.17
CA GLU A 436 -9.57 -12.29 -5.79
C GLU A 436 -11.10 -12.10 -5.61
N ALA A 437 -11.71 -11.19 -6.37
CA ALA A 437 -13.16 -10.94 -6.27
C ALA A 437 -14.03 -12.02 -6.96
N THR A 438 -13.45 -12.91 -7.77
CA THR A 438 -14.19 -13.84 -8.66
C THR A 438 -13.81 -15.31 -8.50
N GLY A 439 -12.99 -15.67 -7.52
CA GLY A 439 -12.61 -17.05 -7.21
C GLY A 439 -12.48 -17.22 -5.72
#